data_AF-A0A4P0Y9R2-F1
#
_entry.id   AF-A0A4P0Y9R2-F1
#
_cell.length_a   1.000
_cell.length_b   1.000
_cell.length_c   1.000
_cell.angle_alpha   90.00
_cell.angle_beta   90.00
_cell.angle_gamma   90.00
#
_symmetry.space_group_name_H-M   'P 1'
#
loop_
_entity.id
_entity.type
_entity.pdbx_description
1 polymer ?
#
loop_
_entity_poly.entity_id
_entity_poly.type
_entity_poly.pdbx_seq_one_letter_code
_entity_poly.pdbx_strand_id
1 'polypeptide(L)'
;MSLLAVPYSETLCWRPPLLPRPKVTGTMTARVTSAKANDIYAWQDASGLYRVKFDADREEKGQGQESMPVRLAKPYGGDVYGFHFPLIQGTEVAIAFHEGDPDRPYIAHALHDSRHVDPVTEKNSTRNVIRTPANNKLRMEDKRGEEHIKLSTKYGGKTQLNLGHNVNAQRELRGEGAELRYG
;
A
#
# COMPACT_ATOMS: atom_id res chain seq x y z
N MET A 1 -10.73 -4.10 -59.35
CA MET A 1 -10.03 -3.57 -58.16
C MET A 1 -10.69 -2.23 -57.83
N SER A 2 -11.32 -2.10 -56.68
CA SER A 2 -12.01 -0.87 -56.25
C SER A 2 -11.17 -0.15 -55.20
N LEU A 3 -11.05 1.17 -55.31
CA LEU A 3 -10.31 2.00 -54.36
C LEU A 3 -11.28 2.90 -53.60
N LEU A 4 -11.09 3.05 -52.29
CA LEU A 4 -11.81 4.00 -51.44
C LEU A 4 -10.92 5.23 -51.23
N ALA A 5 -11.44 6.41 -51.54
CA ALA A 5 -10.75 7.68 -51.36
C ALA A 5 -11.69 8.71 -50.73
N VAL A 6 -11.10 9.72 -50.09
CA VAL A 6 -11.82 10.85 -49.50
C VAL A 6 -11.47 12.11 -50.31
N PRO A 7 -12.45 12.93 -50.71
CA PRO A 7 -12.17 14.14 -51.48
C PRO A 7 -11.28 15.09 -50.68
N TYR A 8 -10.32 15.70 -51.37
CA TYR A 8 -9.47 16.74 -50.81
C TYR A 8 -10.31 17.98 -50.44
N SER A 9 -9.98 18.59 -49.30
CA SER A 9 -10.55 19.87 -48.87
C SER A 9 -9.47 20.70 -48.18
N GLU A 10 -9.38 21.99 -48.52
CA GLU A 10 -8.47 22.94 -47.88
C GLU A 10 -8.88 23.28 -46.44
N THR A 11 -10.15 23.06 -46.08
CA THR A 11 -10.72 23.44 -44.77
C THR A 11 -11.09 22.25 -43.89
N LEU A 12 -11.18 21.04 -44.46
CA LEU A 12 -11.63 19.84 -43.76
C LEU A 12 -10.65 18.67 -43.95
N CYS A 13 -9.86 18.38 -42.93
CA CYS A 13 -9.01 17.21 -42.91
C CYS A 13 -9.81 15.95 -42.56
N TRP A 14 -9.57 14.85 -43.29
CA TRP A 14 -10.11 13.56 -42.92
C TRP A 14 -9.57 13.08 -41.57
N ARG A 15 -10.45 12.46 -40.76
CA ARG A 15 -10.08 11.74 -39.54
C ARG A 15 -10.78 10.39 -39.53
N PRO A 16 -10.12 9.32 -39.09
CA PRO A 16 -10.78 8.02 -38.94
C PRO A 16 -11.83 8.08 -37.83
N PRO A 17 -12.86 7.21 -37.88
CA PRO A 17 -13.75 6.98 -36.76
C PRO A 17 -12.98 6.57 -35.51
N LEU A 18 -13.41 7.02 -34.33
CA LEU A 18 -12.79 6.64 -33.06
C LEU A 18 -13.06 5.18 -32.74
N LEU A 19 -12.00 4.47 -32.34
CA LEU A 19 -12.14 3.12 -31.77
C LEU A 19 -12.60 3.21 -30.31
N PRO A 20 -13.33 2.19 -29.80
CA PRO A 20 -13.65 2.09 -28.38
C PRO A 20 -12.37 2.09 -27.54
N ARG A 21 -12.33 2.88 -26.45
CA ARG A 21 -11.19 2.86 -25.53
C ARG A 21 -11.16 1.55 -24.74
N PRO A 22 -9.96 0.95 -24.54
CA PRO A 22 -9.81 -0.19 -23.64
C PRO A 22 -10.28 0.19 -22.23
N LYS A 23 -10.85 -0.78 -21.51
CA LYS A 23 -11.27 -0.61 -20.11
C LYS A 23 -10.76 -1.77 -19.27
N VAL A 24 -10.22 -1.46 -18.10
CA VAL A 24 -9.94 -2.45 -17.06
C VAL A 24 -11.15 -2.55 -16.15
N THR A 25 -11.73 -3.76 -16.08
CA THR A 25 -12.79 -4.04 -15.10
C THR A 25 -12.13 -4.60 -13.84
N GLY A 26 -12.30 -3.92 -12.70
CA GLY A 26 -11.71 -4.33 -11.43
C GLY A 26 -10.31 -3.76 -11.18
N THR A 27 -9.46 -4.53 -10.49
CA THR A 27 -8.10 -4.13 -10.09
C THR A 27 -7.04 -5.04 -10.70
N MET A 28 -5.85 -4.50 -10.94
CA MET A 28 -4.66 -5.27 -11.31
C MET A 28 -3.68 -5.32 -10.15
N THR A 29 -2.91 -6.40 -10.00
CA THR A 29 -1.83 -6.46 -9.02
C THR A 29 -0.55 -5.84 -9.58
N ALA A 30 0.18 -5.19 -8.69
CA ALA A 30 1.48 -4.61 -8.98
C ALA A 30 2.35 -4.64 -7.73
N ARG A 31 3.65 -4.36 -7.90
CA ARG A 31 4.59 -4.20 -6.79
C ARG A 31 5.20 -2.82 -6.78
N VAL A 32 5.27 -2.21 -5.61
CA VAL A 32 5.95 -0.92 -5.42
C VAL A 32 7.44 -1.07 -5.75
N THR A 33 7.98 -0.15 -6.54
CA THR A 33 9.38 -0.20 -7.01
C THR A 33 10.19 1.00 -6.49
N SER A 34 11.51 0.91 -6.64
CA SER A 34 12.46 1.98 -6.33
C SER A 34 13.55 2.00 -7.40
N ALA A 35 14.04 3.16 -7.82
CA ALA A 35 15.18 3.24 -8.76
C ALA A 35 16.51 2.76 -8.14
N LYS A 36 16.59 2.67 -6.81
CA LYS A 36 17.78 2.21 -6.11
C LYS A 36 17.77 0.68 -6.00
N ALA A 37 18.88 0.06 -6.38
CA ALA A 37 19.07 -1.37 -6.18
C ALA A 37 19.05 -1.71 -4.67
N ASN A 38 18.31 -2.77 -4.30
CA ASN A 38 18.14 -3.24 -2.92
C ASN A 38 17.67 -2.15 -1.95
N ASP A 39 16.78 -1.26 -2.40
CA ASP A 39 16.19 -0.28 -1.50
C ASP A 39 15.26 -0.96 -0.49
N ILE A 40 15.25 -0.40 0.72
CA ILE A 40 14.26 -0.78 1.73
C ILE A 40 12.99 0.05 1.51
N TYR A 41 13.15 1.29 1.04
CA TYR A 41 12.06 2.24 0.87
C TYR A 41 11.60 2.31 -0.59
N ALA A 42 10.37 2.76 -0.78
CA ALA A 42 9.86 3.02 -2.12
C ALA A 42 10.40 4.35 -2.66
N TRP A 43 10.51 4.45 -3.99
CA TRP A 43 10.85 5.71 -4.65
C TRP A 43 9.60 6.59 -4.85
N GLN A 44 9.27 7.35 -3.81
CA GLN A 44 8.25 8.40 -3.87
C GLN A 44 8.80 9.65 -4.57
N ASP A 45 7.97 10.38 -5.30
CA ASP A 45 8.32 11.73 -5.76
C ASP A 45 8.04 12.79 -4.68
N ALA A 46 8.32 14.06 -5.01
CA ALA A 46 8.10 15.19 -4.12
C ALA A 46 6.62 15.38 -3.71
N SER A 47 5.67 14.78 -4.44
CA SER A 47 4.23 14.80 -4.13
C SER A 47 3.77 13.53 -3.40
N GLY A 48 4.67 12.59 -3.11
CA GLY A 48 4.35 11.32 -2.46
C GLY A 48 3.73 10.27 -3.39
N LEU A 49 3.84 10.45 -4.72
CA LEU A 49 3.39 9.44 -5.69
C LEU A 49 4.39 8.30 -5.78
N TYR A 50 3.89 7.09 -6.02
CA TYR A 50 4.70 5.87 -6.12
C TYR A 50 4.92 5.47 -7.57
N ARG A 51 5.97 4.70 -7.84
CA ARG A 51 6.06 3.90 -9.06
C ARG A 51 5.76 2.46 -8.72
N VAL A 52 5.20 1.73 -9.68
CA VAL A 52 4.85 0.32 -9.52
C VAL A 52 5.27 -0.47 -10.76
N LYS A 53 5.54 -1.76 -10.58
CA LYS A 53 5.67 -2.72 -11.67
C LYS A 53 4.42 -3.59 -11.68
N PHE A 54 3.62 -3.50 -12.73
CA PHE A 54 2.43 -4.34 -12.89
C PHE A 54 2.86 -5.79 -13.13
N ASP A 55 2.19 -6.76 -12.50
CA ASP A 55 2.55 -8.18 -12.66
C ASP A 55 2.27 -8.69 -14.08
N ALA A 56 1.32 -8.07 -14.78
CA ALA A 56 1.00 -8.38 -16.17
C ALA A 56 1.98 -7.75 -17.17
N ASP A 57 2.83 -6.81 -16.74
CA ASP A 57 3.83 -6.18 -17.62
C ASP A 57 5.01 -7.13 -17.83
N ARG A 58 5.16 -7.58 -19.08
CA ARG A 58 6.19 -8.54 -19.50
C ARG A 58 7.42 -7.84 -20.08
N GLU A 59 7.36 -6.54 -20.29
CA GLU A 59 8.48 -5.77 -20.82
C GLU A 59 9.53 -5.53 -19.72
N GLU A 60 10.80 -5.74 -20.06
CA GLU A 60 11.90 -5.39 -19.17
C GLU A 60 12.21 -3.90 -19.30
N LYS A 61 11.75 -3.14 -18.31
CA LYS A 61 12.07 -1.71 -18.15
C LYS A 61 13.12 -1.53 -17.06
N GLY A 62 13.83 -0.40 -17.12
CA GLY A 62 14.74 -0.02 -16.04
C GLY A 62 14.01 0.04 -14.69
N GLN A 63 14.63 -0.48 -13.65
CA GLN A 63 14.07 -0.46 -12.30
C GLN A 63 13.76 0.99 -11.86
N GLY A 64 12.56 1.21 -11.33
CA GLY A 64 12.02 2.54 -11.00
C GLY A 64 11.29 3.25 -12.14
N GLN A 65 11.42 2.78 -13.38
CA GLN A 65 10.84 3.39 -14.60
C GLN A 65 9.74 2.52 -15.23
N GLU A 66 9.20 1.54 -14.50
CA GLU A 66 8.23 0.57 -15.01
C GLU A 66 6.82 1.17 -15.17
N SER A 67 6.52 2.26 -14.46
CA SER A 67 5.25 2.99 -14.57
C SER A 67 5.45 4.50 -14.46
N MET A 68 4.44 5.24 -14.93
CA MET A 68 4.23 6.61 -14.46
C MET A 68 3.90 6.64 -12.95
N PRO A 69 4.16 7.75 -12.24
CA PRO A 69 3.82 7.86 -10.84
C PRO A 69 2.31 7.76 -10.59
N VAL A 70 1.93 7.01 -9.55
CA VAL A 70 0.54 6.72 -9.15
C VAL A 70 0.26 7.16 -7.73
N ARG A 71 -0.99 7.55 -7.46
CA ARG A 71 -1.45 7.98 -6.14
C ARG A 71 -1.71 6.78 -5.24
N LEU A 72 -1.54 6.96 -3.93
CA LEU A 72 -2.04 6.03 -2.91
C LEU A 72 -3.35 6.55 -2.35
N ALA A 73 -4.42 5.76 -2.45
CA ALA A 73 -5.68 6.02 -1.76
C ALA A 73 -5.46 5.90 -0.24
N LYS A 74 -5.96 6.88 0.52
CA LYS A 74 -5.77 6.99 1.97
C LYS A 74 -7.13 7.01 2.67
N PRO A 75 -7.26 6.43 3.88
CA PRO A 75 -8.53 6.43 4.61
C PRO A 75 -8.94 7.83 5.12
N TYR A 76 -7.97 8.74 5.29
CA TYR A 76 -8.22 10.12 5.72
C TYR A 76 -7.13 11.04 5.16
N GLY A 77 -7.49 12.25 4.75
CA GLY A 77 -6.55 13.23 4.20
C GLY A 77 -7.20 14.58 3.91
N GLY A 78 -6.37 15.60 3.87
CA GLY A 78 -6.68 16.98 3.50
C GLY A 78 -5.39 17.72 3.12
N ASP A 79 -5.41 19.05 3.20
CA ASP A 79 -4.29 19.90 2.78
C ASP A 79 -2.98 19.61 3.55
N VAL A 80 -3.00 19.79 4.88
CA VAL A 80 -1.82 19.63 5.75
C VAL A 80 -1.96 18.50 6.78
N TYR A 81 -3.00 17.66 6.66
CA TYR A 81 -3.29 16.57 7.60
C TYR A 81 -3.73 15.30 6.87
N GLY A 82 -3.63 14.15 7.55
CA GLY A 82 -4.13 12.89 7.00
C GLY A 82 -3.49 11.65 7.60
N PHE A 83 -3.79 10.52 6.97
CA PHE A 83 -3.29 9.20 7.31
C PHE A 83 -2.36 8.71 6.20
N HIS A 84 -1.08 8.60 6.48
CA HIS A 84 -0.10 8.11 5.50
C HIS A 84 0.91 7.17 6.14
N PHE A 85 0.87 5.91 5.72
CA PHE A 85 1.92 4.94 5.99
C PHE A 85 2.66 4.65 4.68
N PRO A 86 3.93 5.03 4.55
CA PRO A 86 4.68 4.78 3.34
C PRO A 86 4.77 3.28 3.04
N LEU A 87 4.36 2.87 1.84
CA LEU A 87 4.66 1.55 1.32
C LEU A 87 6.17 1.41 1.10
N ILE A 88 6.69 0.21 1.33
CA ILE A 88 8.10 -0.14 1.12
C ILE A 88 8.31 -0.80 -0.24
N GLN A 89 9.55 -0.85 -0.72
CA GLN A 89 9.86 -1.54 -1.97
C GLN A 89 9.35 -3.00 -1.91
N GLY A 90 8.75 -3.47 -2.99
CA GLY A 90 8.26 -4.84 -3.13
C GLY A 90 6.88 -5.09 -2.54
N THR A 91 6.31 -4.11 -1.83
CA THR A 91 4.93 -4.21 -1.31
C THR A 91 3.96 -4.50 -2.46
N GLU A 92 3.20 -5.58 -2.32
CA GLU A 92 2.15 -5.93 -3.26
C GLU A 92 0.96 -5.00 -3.08
N VAL A 93 0.41 -4.52 -4.18
CA VAL A 93 -0.68 -3.55 -4.20
C VAL A 93 -1.74 -3.91 -5.23
N ALA A 94 -2.98 -3.60 -4.91
CA ALA A 94 -4.08 -3.59 -5.86
C ALA A 94 -4.17 -2.19 -6.51
N ILE A 95 -4.04 -2.13 -7.83
CA ILE A 95 -4.20 -0.94 -8.65
C ILE A 95 -5.63 -0.89 -9.19
N ALA A 96 -6.36 0.16 -8.86
CA ALA A 96 -7.64 0.47 -9.44
C ALA A 96 -7.50 1.57 -10.50
N PHE A 97 -8.51 1.72 -11.34
CA PHE A 97 -8.50 2.61 -12.50
C PHE A 97 -9.74 3.50 -12.46
N HIS A 98 -9.56 4.83 -12.52
CA HIS A 98 -10.70 5.75 -12.53
C HIS A 98 -11.60 5.47 -13.74
N GLU A 99 -12.87 5.11 -13.50
CA GLU A 99 -13.85 4.74 -14.54
C GLU A 99 -13.40 3.58 -15.45
N GLY A 100 -12.44 2.76 -14.97
CA GLY A 100 -11.82 1.69 -15.73
C GLY A 100 -10.81 2.17 -16.78
N ASP A 101 -10.42 3.45 -16.78
CA ASP A 101 -9.43 4.01 -17.70
C ASP A 101 -8.01 3.52 -17.35
N PRO A 102 -7.37 2.67 -18.21
CA PRO A 102 -6.02 2.17 -17.98
C PRO A 102 -4.97 3.27 -17.77
N ASP A 103 -5.21 4.47 -18.31
CA ASP A 103 -4.31 5.61 -18.24
C ASP A 103 -4.43 6.38 -16.91
N ARG A 104 -5.39 6.02 -16.05
CA ARG A 104 -5.67 6.69 -14.76
C ARG A 104 -5.60 5.74 -13.56
N PRO A 105 -4.45 5.05 -13.34
CA PRO A 105 -4.28 4.14 -12.23
C PRO A 105 -4.06 4.86 -10.89
N TYR A 106 -4.46 4.19 -9.81
CA TYR A 106 -4.11 4.53 -8.43
C TYR A 106 -4.03 3.27 -7.57
N ILE A 107 -3.18 3.29 -6.54
CA ILE A 107 -3.11 2.22 -5.54
C ILE A 107 -4.34 2.33 -4.65
N ALA A 108 -5.20 1.31 -4.69
CA ALA A 108 -6.39 1.22 -3.85
C ALA A 108 -6.06 0.61 -2.49
N HIS A 109 -5.28 -0.48 -2.48
CA HIS A 109 -4.95 -1.24 -1.27
C HIS A 109 -3.54 -1.82 -1.34
N ALA A 110 -2.92 -2.03 -0.18
CA ALA A 110 -1.78 -2.92 -0.02
C ALA A 110 -2.28 -4.33 0.31
N LEU A 111 -1.58 -5.35 -0.19
CA LEU A 111 -1.93 -6.75 -0.05
C LEU A 111 -0.84 -7.49 0.71
N HIS A 112 -1.23 -8.49 1.51
CA HIS A 112 -0.33 -9.49 2.06
C HIS A 112 -0.29 -10.72 1.14
N ASP A 113 0.84 -11.44 1.14
CA ASP A 113 1.02 -12.64 0.35
C ASP A 113 1.64 -13.77 1.22
N SER A 114 1.87 -14.94 0.64
CA SER A 114 2.43 -16.09 1.36
C SER A 114 3.85 -15.87 1.91
N ARG A 115 4.60 -14.93 1.34
CA ARG A 115 5.95 -14.54 1.80
C ARG A 115 5.88 -13.37 2.80
N HIS A 116 4.82 -12.56 2.74
CA HIS A 116 4.60 -11.38 3.55
C HIS A 116 3.27 -11.48 4.31
N VAL A 117 3.21 -12.40 5.28
CA VAL A 117 1.98 -12.70 6.04
C VAL A 117 1.54 -11.52 6.91
N ASP A 118 0.23 -11.36 7.07
CA ASP A 118 -0.37 -10.32 7.91
C ASP A 118 0.05 -10.42 9.40
N PRO A 119 0.22 -9.29 10.12
CA PRO A 119 0.46 -9.29 11.56
C PRO A 119 -0.63 -9.97 12.41
N VAL A 120 -1.85 -10.08 11.89
CA VAL A 120 -3.00 -10.72 12.55
C VAL A 120 -3.39 -11.98 11.78
N THR A 121 -3.38 -13.11 12.47
CA THR A 121 -3.67 -14.44 11.91
C THR A 121 -4.63 -15.19 12.84
N GLU A 122 -5.01 -16.42 12.47
CA GLU A 122 -5.78 -17.33 13.33
C GLU A 122 -5.15 -17.51 14.73
N LYS A 123 -3.82 -17.40 14.86
CA LYS A 123 -3.09 -17.55 16.13
C LYS A 123 -3.32 -16.38 17.09
N ASN A 124 -3.89 -15.28 16.62
CA ASN A 124 -4.06 -14.03 17.35
C ASN A 124 -5.22 -13.18 16.80
N SER A 125 -6.33 -13.83 16.44
CA SER A 125 -7.47 -13.25 15.72
C SER A 125 -8.23 -12.16 16.48
N THR A 126 -8.01 -12.03 17.79
CA THR A 126 -8.61 -10.99 18.65
C THR A 126 -7.76 -9.71 18.73
N ARG A 127 -6.69 -9.59 17.93
CA ARG A 127 -5.80 -8.43 17.97
C ARG A 127 -6.08 -7.43 16.86
N ASN A 128 -6.00 -6.16 17.23
CA ASN A 128 -5.93 -5.03 16.31
C ASN A 128 -4.52 -4.45 16.37
N VAL A 129 -3.85 -4.28 15.23
CA VAL A 129 -2.42 -3.92 15.19
C VAL A 129 -2.13 -2.86 14.13
N ILE A 130 -1.49 -1.77 14.55
CA ILE A 130 -0.74 -0.88 13.65
C ILE A 130 0.74 -1.12 13.95
N ARG A 131 1.48 -1.62 12.96
CA ARG A 131 2.90 -1.96 13.10
C ARG A 131 3.70 -1.47 11.90
N THR A 132 4.78 -0.74 12.15
CA THR A 132 5.71 -0.30 11.11
C THR A 132 6.80 -1.35 10.85
N PRO A 133 7.55 -1.28 9.72
CA PRO A 133 8.66 -2.19 9.43
C PRO A 133 9.74 -2.24 10.53
N ALA A 134 10.05 -1.09 11.14
CA ALA A 134 10.97 -0.99 12.27
C ALA A 134 10.38 -1.50 13.61
N ASN A 135 9.19 -2.10 13.59
CA ASN A 135 8.46 -2.65 14.74
C ASN A 135 8.06 -1.60 15.79
N ASN A 136 7.80 -0.35 15.35
CA ASN A 136 6.97 0.57 16.14
C ASN A 136 5.53 0.09 16.08
N LYS A 137 4.86 0.01 17.23
CA LYS A 137 3.61 -0.75 17.33
C LYS A 137 2.62 -0.11 18.27
N LEU A 138 1.40 0.08 17.79
CA LEU A 138 0.19 0.19 18.59
C LEU A 138 -0.59 -1.11 18.44
N ARG A 139 -0.90 -1.78 19.55
CA ARG A 139 -1.66 -3.03 19.58
C ARG A 139 -2.79 -2.92 20.60
N MET A 140 -3.97 -3.39 20.23
CA MET A 140 -5.12 -3.52 21.10
C MET A 140 -5.56 -4.99 21.07
N GLU A 141 -5.75 -5.60 22.25
CA GLU A 141 -6.22 -6.98 22.42
C GLU A 141 -7.69 -6.95 22.84
N ASP A 142 -8.53 -7.67 22.12
CA ASP A 142 -9.98 -7.76 22.33
C ASP A 142 -10.43 -9.14 22.84
N LYS A 143 -9.48 -9.95 23.33
CA LYS A 143 -9.82 -11.21 24.01
C LYS A 143 -10.53 -10.86 25.33
N ARG A 144 -11.74 -11.39 25.50
CA ARG A 144 -12.61 -11.05 26.64
C ARG A 144 -12.00 -11.49 27.96
N GLY A 145 -11.94 -10.57 28.93
CA GLY A 145 -11.31 -10.76 30.24
C GLY A 145 -9.80 -10.56 30.24
N GLU A 146 -9.17 -10.33 29.09
CA GLU A 146 -7.73 -10.13 28.91
C GLU A 146 -7.44 -8.88 28.06
N GLU A 147 -8.38 -7.94 27.99
CA GLU A 147 -8.28 -6.74 27.18
C GLU A 147 -7.10 -5.86 27.63
N HIS A 148 -6.31 -5.41 26.64
CA HIS A 148 -5.19 -4.52 26.92
C HIS A 148 -4.74 -3.75 25.68
N ILE A 149 -4.09 -2.62 25.91
CA ILE A 149 -3.48 -1.78 24.88
C ILE A 149 -1.98 -1.71 25.12
N LYS A 150 -1.21 -1.73 24.03
CA LYS A 150 0.24 -1.59 24.04
C LYS A 150 0.71 -0.60 22.99
N LEU A 151 1.55 0.34 23.40
CA LEU A 151 2.36 1.18 22.53
C LEU A 151 3.84 0.86 22.75
N SER A 152 4.63 0.61 21.71
CA SER A 152 6.05 0.26 21.87
C SER A 152 6.93 0.62 20.69
N THR A 153 8.21 0.86 20.97
CA THR A 153 9.29 0.97 19.99
C THR A 153 10.49 0.10 20.40
N LYS A 154 11.34 -0.26 19.42
CA LYS A 154 12.63 -0.93 19.64
C LYS A 154 13.82 0.04 19.65
N TYR A 155 13.62 1.31 19.29
CA TYR A 155 14.69 2.27 19.13
C TYR A 155 15.33 2.63 20.48
N GLY A 156 16.66 2.52 20.58
CA GLY A 156 17.41 2.86 21.79
C GLY A 156 17.18 1.93 22.98
N GLY A 157 16.66 0.71 22.74
CA GLY A 157 16.12 -0.16 23.79
C GLY A 157 14.61 -0.32 23.62
N LYS A 158 14.04 -1.35 24.24
CA LYS A 158 12.60 -1.62 24.15
C LYS A 158 11.85 -0.77 25.16
N THR A 159 11.27 0.32 24.66
CA THR A 159 10.33 1.16 25.43
C THR A 159 8.90 0.77 25.12
N GLN A 160 8.07 0.60 26.16
CA GLN A 160 6.66 0.26 25.99
C GLN A 160 5.77 0.82 27.10
N LEU A 161 4.58 1.29 26.70
CA LEU A 161 3.46 1.62 27.56
C LEU A 161 2.39 0.53 27.40
N ASN A 162 1.99 -0.10 28.49
CA ASN A 162 0.93 -1.10 28.53
C ASN A 162 -0.22 -0.61 29.42
N LEU A 163 -1.47 -0.90 29.03
CA LEU A 163 -2.68 -0.56 29.75
C LEU A 163 -3.61 -1.78 29.80
N GLY A 164 -4.26 -2.06 30.92
CA GLY A 164 -5.23 -3.16 31.08
C GLY A 164 -4.58 -4.44 31.60
N HIS A 165 -4.91 -5.59 31.01
CA HIS A 165 -4.39 -6.90 31.38
C HIS A 165 -2.90 -7.08 31.00
N ASN A 166 -2.00 -6.89 31.97
CA ASN A 166 -0.56 -6.90 31.71
C ASN A 166 0.03 -8.30 31.93
N VAL A 167 0.61 -8.86 30.88
CA VAL A 167 1.24 -10.19 30.92
C VAL A 167 2.77 -10.15 30.77
N ASN A 168 3.44 -11.22 31.19
CA ASN A 168 4.86 -11.44 30.92
C ASN A 168 5.08 -12.05 29.50
N ALA A 169 6.31 -12.45 29.17
CA ALA A 169 6.64 -13.03 27.87
C ALA A 169 5.95 -14.41 27.63
N GLN A 170 5.67 -15.13 28.71
CA GLN A 170 4.99 -16.42 28.78
C GLN A 170 3.46 -16.28 28.77
N ARG A 171 2.94 -15.04 28.70
CA ARG A 171 1.50 -14.69 28.77
C ARG A 171 0.86 -14.92 30.13
N GLU A 172 1.66 -15.02 31.19
CA GLU A 172 1.14 -15.11 32.55
C GLU A 172 0.80 -13.70 33.05
N LEU A 173 -0.33 -13.60 33.75
CA LEU A 173 -0.78 -12.35 34.35
C LEU A 173 0.27 -11.86 35.34
N ARG A 174 0.64 -10.59 35.18
CA ARG A 174 1.58 -9.90 36.07
C ARG A 174 0.93 -8.76 36.84
N GLY A 175 -0.18 -8.23 36.34
CA GLY A 175 -0.95 -7.19 36.99
C GLY A 175 -1.92 -6.54 36.02
N GLU A 176 -2.62 -5.53 36.53
CA GLU A 176 -3.62 -4.78 35.78
C GLU A 176 -3.35 -3.28 35.84
N GLY A 177 -3.97 -2.51 34.95
CA GLY A 177 -3.82 -1.06 34.91
C GLY A 177 -2.69 -0.59 34.00
N ALA A 178 -2.07 0.55 34.33
CA ALA A 178 -1.09 1.23 33.48
C ALA A 178 0.35 0.95 33.90
N GLU A 179 1.23 0.76 32.91
CA GLU A 179 2.63 0.48 33.17
C GLU A 179 3.55 1.00 32.05
N LEU A 180 4.60 1.72 32.43
CA LEU A 180 5.71 2.08 31.56
C LEU A 180 6.91 1.15 31.82
N ARG A 181 7.49 0.59 30.76
CA ARG A 181 8.68 -0.26 30.85
C ARG A 181 9.75 0.16 29.86
N TYR A 182 10.99 0.05 30.32
CA TYR A 182 12.20 0.15 29.54
C TYR A 182 13.06 -1.09 29.78
N GLY A 183 13.69 -1.64 28.74
CA GLY A 183 14.60 -2.78 28.83
C GLY A 183 15.01 -3.34 27.49
#